data_AF-A0A7V7ZII7-F1
#
_entry.id   AF-A0A7V7ZII7-F1
#
_cell.length_a   1.000
_cell.length_b   1.000
_cell.length_c   1.000
_cell.angle_alpha   90.00
_cell.angle_beta   90.00
_cell.angle_gamma   90.00
#
_symmetry.space_group_name_H-M   'P 1'
#
loop_
_entity.id
_entity.type
_entity.pdbx_description
1 polymer ?
#
loop_
_entity_poly.entity_id
_entity_poly.type
_entity_poly.pdbx_seq_one_letter_code
_entity_poly.pdbx_strand_id
1 'polypeptide(L)'
;MPQFPQASQLSLPCRFAQVVPGALHADGRRYLPLLIFSLPGGLQLGVVDRHHRVDLTQAGREGSAQLVFLLSTIRMQQGERHAGLQAEPDLGGRPSTQPTASGRVLAVPSWETEKEHLPYEMMYTELLLDVGLGVIGVRTHMTAQRLDEALGQPQLAAGDWIDVGRSRIDILAFLPSAGGQQGASATSP
;
A
#
# COMPACT_ATOMS: atom_id res chain seq x y z
N MET A 1 -4.27 -14.89 8.92
CA MET A 1 -3.78 -14.45 7.60
C MET A 1 -2.26 -14.60 7.62
N PRO A 2 -1.62 -15.22 6.60
CA PRO A 2 -0.18 -15.38 6.60
C PRO A 2 0.50 -14.00 6.62
N GLN A 3 1.54 -13.87 7.44
CA GLN A 3 2.36 -12.66 7.56
C GLN A 3 2.95 -12.31 6.20
N PHE A 4 3.00 -11.02 5.85
CA PHE A 4 3.68 -10.58 4.63
C PHE A 4 5.20 -10.82 4.79
N PRO A 5 5.85 -11.51 3.84
CA PRO A 5 7.30 -11.70 3.86
C PRO A 5 7.99 -10.35 3.89
N GLN A 6 9.08 -10.24 4.64
CA GLN A 6 9.89 -9.01 4.67
C GLN A 6 9.09 -7.74 5.08
N ALA A 7 8.03 -7.89 5.89
CA ALA A 7 7.23 -6.77 6.40
C ALA A 7 8.06 -5.65 7.06
N SER A 8 9.20 -5.97 7.68
CA SER A 8 10.11 -5.00 8.28
C SER A 8 10.79 -4.06 7.28
N GLN A 9 10.81 -4.40 5.98
CA GLN A 9 11.34 -3.55 4.91
C GLN A 9 10.29 -2.57 4.37
N LEU A 10 9.02 -2.75 4.74
CA LEU A 10 7.96 -1.84 4.34
C LEU A 10 8.11 -0.55 5.13
N SER A 11 8.23 0.55 4.41
CA SER A 11 8.34 1.86 5.01
C SER A 11 7.89 2.92 4.03
N LEU A 12 6.66 3.40 4.21
CA LEU A 12 6.12 4.55 3.50
C LEU A 12 6.04 5.74 4.45
N PRO A 13 6.94 6.74 4.33
CA PRO A 13 6.89 7.96 5.13
C PRO A 13 5.54 8.67 4.95
N CYS A 14 4.90 9.00 6.05
CA CYS A 14 3.59 9.65 6.04
C CYS A 14 3.26 10.28 7.40
N ARG A 15 2.30 11.21 7.36
CA ARG A 15 1.58 11.66 8.55
C ARG A 15 0.30 10.85 8.69
N PHE A 16 0.06 10.23 9.85
CA PHE A 16 -1.27 9.72 10.17
C PHE A 16 -2.17 10.92 10.46
N ALA A 17 -2.90 11.40 9.46
CA ALA A 17 -3.52 12.73 9.50
C ALA A 17 -4.78 12.78 10.36
N GLN A 18 -5.67 11.80 10.22
CA GLN A 18 -6.97 11.78 10.89
C GLN A 18 -7.63 10.40 10.85
N VAL A 19 -8.63 10.22 11.71
CA VAL A 19 -9.54 9.06 11.72
C VAL A 19 -10.92 9.54 11.33
N VAL A 20 -11.48 8.99 10.25
CA VAL A 20 -12.87 9.23 9.86
C VAL A 20 -13.73 8.10 10.42
N PRO A 21 -14.70 8.39 11.31
CA PRO A 21 -15.58 7.37 11.86
C PRO A 21 -16.35 6.64 10.76
N GLY A 22 -16.47 5.31 10.89
CA GLY A 22 -17.30 4.54 9.97
C GLY A 22 -18.79 4.88 10.11
N ALA A 23 -19.50 4.78 8.99
CA ALA A 23 -20.94 5.01 8.95
C ALA A 23 -21.69 4.00 9.82
N LEU A 24 -22.84 4.42 10.36
CA LEU A 24 -23.73 3.54 11.11
C LEU A 24 -24.54 2.70 10.12
N HIS A 25 -24.51 1.39 10.30
CA HIS A 25 -25.31 0.44 9.54
C HIS A 25 -26.73 0.33 10.14
N ALA A 26 -27.70 -0.12 9.35
CA ALA A 26 -29.10 -0.21 9.75
C ALA A 26 -29.35 -1.16 10.93
N ASP A 27 -28.42 -2.10 11.18
CA ASP A 27 -28.44 -3.03 12.32
C ASP A 27 -27.86 -2.43 13.62
N GLY A 28 -27.47 -1.15 13.61
CA GLY A 28 -26.89 -0.46 14.75
C GLY A 28 -25.38 -0.64 14.92
N ARG A 29 -24.71 -1.44 14.07
CA ARG A 29 -23.24 -1.58 14.07
C ARG A 29 -22.59 -0.48 13.24
N ARG A 30 -21.34 -0.11 13.53
CA ARG A 30 -20.56 0.81 12.69
C ARG A 30 -19.64 0.05 11.76
N TYR A 31 -19.50 0.54 10.53
CA TYR A 31 -18.39 0.15 9.68
C TYR A 31 -17.05 0.51 10.33
N LEU A 32 -15.98 -0.16 9.91
CA LEU A 32 -14.64 0.18 10.35
C LEU A 32 -14.29 1.63 9.96
N PRO A 33 -13.51 2.35 10.78
CA PRO A 33 -13.08 3.69 10.47
C PRO A 33 -12.14 3.70 9.25
N LEU A 34 -12.12 4.84 8.55
CA LEU A 34 -11.14 5.12 7.52
C LEU A 34 -9.99 5.92 8.14
N LEU A 35 -8.78 5.37 8.09
CA LEU A 35 -7.57 6.04 8.53
C LEU A 35 -6.99 6.83 7.36
N ILE A 36 -6.69 8.10 7.56
CA ILE A 36 -6.15 8.95 6.50
C ILE A 36 -4.67 9.17 6.76
N PHE A 37 -3.84 8.76 5.81
CA PHE A 37 -2.40 9.01 5.80
C PHE A 37 -2.07 10.05 4.74
N SER A 38 -1.42 11.15 5.13
CA SER A 38 -0.93 12.16 4.20
C SER A 38 0.52 11.86 3.85
N LEU A 39 0.81 11.73 2.57
CA LEU A 39 2.14 11.48 2.04
C LEU A 39 2.89 12.79 1.75
N PRO A 40 4.24 12.75 1.72
CA PRO A 40 5.02 13.79 1.07
C PRO A 40 4.47 14.08 -0.35
N GLY A 41 4.32 15.36 -0.70
CA GLY A 41 3.69 15.77 -1.96
C GLY A 41 2.16 15.93 -1.91
N GLY A 42 1.52 15.68 -0.75
CA GLY A 42 0.14 16.06 -0.49
C GLY A 42 -0.92 15.02 -0.87
N LEU A 43 -0.53 13.89 -1.46
CA LEU A 43 -1.45 12.76 -1.69
C LEU A 43 -1.96 12.22 -0.36
N GLN A 44 -3.27 12.01 -0.25
CA GLN A 44 -3.90 11.37 0.90
C GLN A 44 -4.35 9.96 0.55
N LEU A 45 -3.94 8.99 1.38
CA LEU A 45 -4.40 7.61 1.30
C LEU A 45 -5.43 7.34 2.39
N GLY A 46 -6.56 6.75 2.00
CA GLY A 46 -7.57 6.21 2.90
C GLY A 46 -7.37 4.70 3.09
N VAL A 47 -7.14 4.26 4.32
CA VAL A 47 -6.86 2.87 4.65
C VAL A 47 -7.85 2.36 5.69
N VAL A 48 -8.40 1.17 5.46
CA VAL A 48 -9.26 0.49 6.45
C VAL A 48 -8.43 -0.57 7.15
N ASP A 49 -8.06 -0.31 8.40
CA ASP A 49 -7.35 -1.25 9.25
C ASP A 49 -8.29 -2.33 9.80
N ARG A 50 -8.44 -3.41 9.04
CA ARG A 50 -9.32 -4.54 9.39
C ARG A 50 -8.81 -5.39 10.54
N HIS A 51 -7.56 -5.18 10.93
CA HIS A 51 -6.86 -6.02 11.88
C HIS A 51 -6.46 -5.27 13.16
N HIS A 52 -6.94 -4.02 13.32
CA HIS A 52 -6.68 -3.17 14.48
C HIS A 52 -5.19 -3.08 14.82
N ARG A 53 -4.35 -2.91 13.79
CA ARG A 53 -2.89 -2.79 13.88
C ARG A 53 -2.41 -1.38 14.25
N VAL A 54 -3.20 -0.36 13.95
CA VAL A 54 -2.86 1.04 14.18
C VAL A 54 -3.51 1.52 15.47
N ASP A 55 -2.67 2.07 16.35
CA ASP A 55 -3.15 2.82 17.51
C ASP A 55 -3.72 4.17 17.04
N LEU A 56 -5.05 4.32 17.15
CA LEU A 56 -5.77 5.50 16.67
C LEU A 56 -5.40 6.78 17.42
N THR A 57 -4.82 6.68 18.61
CA THR A 57 -4.34 7.85 19.37
C THR A 57 -3.11 8.51 18.75
N GLN A 58 -2.48 7.84 17.78
CA GLN A 58 -1.33 8.35 17.04
C GLN A 58 -1.72 9.29 15.89
N ALA A 59 -3.03 9.54 15.70
CA ALA A 59 -3.50 10.54 14.75
C ALA A 59 -2.85 11.91 15.03
N GLY A 60 -2.42 12.57 13.97
CA GLY A 60 -1.65 13.79 13.95
C GLY A 60 -0.12 13.60 13.88
N ARG A 61 0.41 12.39 14.12
CA ARG A 61 1.85 12.12 14.18
C ARG A 61 2.45 11.80 12.80
N GLU A 62 3.70 12.20 12.63
CA GLU A 62 4.57 11.73 11.55
C GLU A 62 5.12 10.34 11.86
N GLY A 63 5.37 9.55 10.81
CA GLY A 63 5.91 8.21 10.93
C GLY A 63 6.04 7.49 9.61
N SER A 64 6.04 6.17 9.68
CA SER A 64 6.10 5.28 8.52
C SER A 64 4.96 4.27 8.57
N ALA A 65 4.17 4.19 7.52
CA ALA A 65 3.16 3.15 7.35
C ALA A 65 3.76 1.92 6.64
N GLN A 66 3.42 0.74 7.13
CA GLN A 66 3.76 -0.53 6.50
C GLN A 66 2.56 -1.01 5.70
N LEU A 67 2.50 -0.61 4.43
CA LEU A 67 1.35 -0.86 3.56
C LEU A 67 1.57 -2.06 2.64
N VAL A 68 0.52 -2.85 2.45
CA VAL A 68 0.48 -3.92 1.44
C VAL A 68 -0.68 -3.66 0.49
N PHE A 69 -0.37 -3.60 -0.80
CA PHE A 69 -1.35 -3.47 -1.86
C PHE A 69 -1.85 -4.86 -2.25
N LEU A 70 -3.16 -5.04 -2.17
CA LEU A 70 -3.87 -6.28 -2.40
C LEU A 70 -4.71 -6.21 -3.67
N LEU A 71 -5.06 -7.37 -4.22
CA LEU A 71 -5.99 -7.50 -5.36
C LEU A 71 -5.60 -6.63 -6.57
N SER A 72 -4.29 -6.43 -6.74
CA SER A 72 -3.75 -5.48 -7.70
C SER A 72 -3.52 -6.12 -9.07
N THR A 73 -3.64 -5.31 -10.11
CA THR A 73 -3.11 -5.66 -11.44
C THR A 73 -1.67 -5.19 -11.54
N ILE A 74 -0.78 -6.01 -12.09
CA ILE A 74 0.62 -5.64 -12.35
C ILE A 74 0.82 -5.51 -13.86
N ARG A 75 1.55 -4.48 -14.27
CA ARG A 75 2.00 -4.27 -15.66
C ARG A 75 3.44 -3.80 -15.67
N MET A 76 4.22 -4.25 -16.65
CA MET A 76 5.55 -3.69 -16.89
C MET A 76 5.43 -2.26 -17.44
N GLN A 77 6.22 -1.34 -16.88
CA GLN A 77 6.33 0.01 -17.44
C GLN A 77 6.98 -0.06 -18.83
N GLN A 78 6.33 0.58 -19.80
CA GLN A 78 6.84 0.74 -21.16
C GLN A 78 7.34 2.17 -21.32
N GLY A 79 8.59 2.35 -21.74
CA GLY A 79 9.17 3.68 -21.96
C GLY A 79 9.80 4.29 -20.71
N GLU A 80 9.43 5.52 -20.36
CA GLU A 80 10.05 6.27 -19.26
C GLU A 80 9.70 5.67 -17.90
N ARG A 81 10.75 5.27 -17.20
CA ARG A 81 10.66 4.67 -15.87
C ARG A 81 10.38 5.74 -14.84
N HIS A 82 9.35 5.53 -14.03
CA HIS A 82 8.96 6.48 -13.01
C HIS A 82 8.48 5.78 -11.75
N ALA A 83 8.65 6.46 -10.63
CA ALA A 83 8.24 6.00 -9.32
C ALA A 83 7.27 7.00 -8.70
N GLY A 84 6.26 6.50 -7.99
CA GLY A 84 5.32 7.35 -7.28
C GLY A 84 4.00 6.65 -6.98
N LEU A 85 3.14 7.39 -6.30
CA LEU A 85 1.76 7.00 -6.04
C LEU A 85 0.85 8.03 -6.69
N GLN A 86 -0.14 7.56 -7.44
CA GLN A 86 -1.15 8.39 -8.07
C GLN A 86 -2.53 8.00 -7.55
N ALA A 87 -3.31 9.02 -7.16
CA ALA A 87 -4.70 8.84 -6.81
C ALA A 87 -5.53 8.31 -7.99
N GLU A 88 -6.59 7.57 -7.69
CA GLU A 88 -7.65 7.30 -8.67
C GLU A 88 -8.29 8.61 -9.17
N PRO A 89 -8.76 8.67 -10.42
CA PRO A 89 -9.41 9.88 -10.96
C PRO A 89 -10.71 10.22 -10.21
N ASP A 90 -11.16 11.47 -10.35
CA ASP A 90 -12.47 11.94 -9.89
C ASP A 90 -12.74 11.82 -8.36
N LEU A 91 -11.69 11.93 -7.55
CA LEU A 91 -11.83 11.87 -6.09
C LEU A 91 -12.58 13.04 -5.46
N GLY A 92 -12.59 14.21 -6.10
CA GLY A 92 -13.26 15.41 -5.57
C GLY A 92 -12.76 15.81 -4.17
N GLY A 93 -11.46 15.63 -3.90
CA GLY A 93 -10.84 15.94 -2.60
C GLY A 93 -10.91 14.83 -1.54
N ARG A 94 -11.54 13.70 -1.85
CA ARG A 94 -11.51 12.51 -0.96
C ARG A 94 -10.11 11.87 -0.97
N PRO A 95 -9.68 11.21 0.12
CA PRO A 95 -8.48 10.38 0.11
C PRO A 95 -8.60 9.24 -0.90
N SER A 96 -7.49 8.92 -1.55
CA SER A 96 -7.35 7.78 -2.45
C SER A 96 -7.43 6.48 -1.67
N THR A 97 -8.35 5.60 -2.05
CA THR A 97 -8.46 4.25 -1.45
C THR A 97 -7.98 3.16 -2.40
N GLN A 98 -7.73 3.52 -3.66
CA GLN A 98 -7.27 2.62 -4.71
C GLN A 98 -6.19 3.29 -5.59
N PRO A 99 -5.06 3.73 -5.00
CA PRO A 99 -4.01 4.38 -5.77
C PRO A 99 -3.38 3.41 -6.77
N THR A 100 -2.84 3.97 -7.84
CA THR A 100 -1.84 3.30 -8.67
C THR A 100 -0.46 3.56 -8.09
N ALA A 101 0.33 2.50 -7.92
CA ALA A 101 1.72 2.57 -7.52
C ALA A 101 2.63 2.24 -8.69
N SER A 102 3.59 3.11 -8.95
CA SER A 102 4.61 2.96 -9.97
C SER A 102 5.96 2.89 -9.29
N GLY A 103 6.83 1.97 -9.70
CA GLY A 103 8.09 1.82 -8.99
C GLY A 103 8.98 0.68 -9.47
N ARG A 104 10.08 0.50 -8.74
CA ARG A 104 11.07 -0.54 -9.00
C ARG A 104 10.91 -1.71 -8.04
N VAL A 105 10.83 -2.92 -8.58
CA VAL A 105 10.78 -4.15 -7.78
C VAL A 105 12.11 -4.32 -7.06
N LEU A 106 12.07 -4.44 -5.73
CA LEU A 106 13.25 -4.69 -4.90
C LEU A 106 13.49 -6.18 -4.67
N ALA A 107 12.40 -6.94 -4.50
CA ALA A 107 12.45 -8.37 -4.27
C ALA A 107 11.09 -8.99 -4.65
N VAL A 108 11.11 -10.28 -5.02
CA VAL A 108 9.90 -11.10 -5.26
C VAL A 108 9.97 -12.34 -4.37
N PRO A 109 9.60 -12.23 -3.07
CA PRO A 109 9.71 -13.36 -2.14
C PRO A 109 8.88 -14.58 -2.53
N SER A 110 7.74 -14.38 -3.21
CA SER A 110 6.83 -15.45 -3.59
C SER A 110 6.42 -15.28 -5.05
N TRP A 111 6.55 -16.35 -5.82
CA TRP A 111 6.08 -16.44 -7.20
C TRP A 111 5.60 -17.87 -7.46
N GLU A 112 4.28 -18.03 -7.58
CA GLU A 112 3.65 -19.32 -7.77
C GLU A 112 2.72 -19.23 -8.98
N THR A 113 2.89 -20.14 -9.93
CA THR A 113 2.06 -20.22 -11.13
C THR A 113 1.40 -21.58 -11.24
N GLU A 114 0.10 -21.59 -11.54
CA GLU A 114 -0.69 -22.81 -11.71
C GLU A 114 -1.39 -22.80 -13.07
N LYS A 115 -1.34 -23.93 -13.79
CA LYS A 115 -1.96 -24.11 -15.12
C LYS A 115 -2.73 -25.43 -15.26
N GLU A 116 -2.79 -26.27 -14.22
CA GLU A 116 -3.03 -27.70 -14.39
C GLU A 116 -4.31 -28.04 -15.18
N HIS A 117 -5.45 -27.44 -14.85
CA HIS A 117 -6.76 -27.84 -15.40
C HIS A 117 -7.66 -26.68 -15.87
N LEU A 118 -7.14 -25.45 -15.86
CA LEU A 118 -7.91 -24.26 -16.19
C LEU A 118 -7.58 -23.76 -17.60
N PRO A 119 -8.53 -23.17 -18.34
CA PRO A 119 -8.27 -22.56 -19.65
C PRO A 119 -7.55 -21.20 -19.51
N TYR A 120 -6.87 -20.98 -18.39
CA TYR A 120 -6.11 -19.78 -18.05
C TYR A 120 -5.05 -20.15 -17.01
N GLU A 121 -4.00 -19.35 -16.94
CA GLU A 121 -2.95 -19.44 -15.94
C GLU A 121 -3.33 -18.56 -14.73
N MET A 122 -3.01 -19.05 -13.54
CA MET A 122 -3.12 -18.30 -12.30
C MET A 122 -1.73 -18.04 -11.74
N MET A 123 -1.52 -16.82 -11.23
CA MET A 123 -0.31 -16.42 -10.53
C MET A 123 -0.69 -15.95 -9.14
N TYR A 124 0.08 -16.36 -8.13
CA TYR A 124 0.20 -15.66 -6.86
C TYR A 124 1.59 -15.04 -6.77
N THR A 125 1.68 -13.79 -6.32
CA THR A 125 2.96 -13.16 -6.05
C THR A 125 2.93 -12.26 -4.83
N GLU A 126 4.07 -12.23 -4.15
CA GLU A 126 4.42 -11.23 -3.16
C GLU A 126 5.71 -10.54 -3.61
N LEU A 127 5.74 -9.21 -3.54
CA LEU A 127 6.91 -8.43 -3.90
C LEU A 127 7.04 -7.14 -3.08
N LEU A 128 8.27 -6.63 -3.02
CA LEU A 128 8.60 -5.31 -2.50
C LEU A 128 8.74 -4.32 -3.66
N LEU A 129 8.07 -3.18 -3.56
CA LEU A 129 8.09 -2.13 -4.57
C LEU A 129 8.60 -0.81 -3.96
N ASP A 130 9.71 -0.31 -4.50
CA ASP A 130 10.18 1.04 -4.22
C ASP A 130 9.42 2.04 -5.10
N VAL A 131 8.57 2.86 -4.47
CA VAL A 131 7.75 3.89 -5.13
C VAL A 131 8.41 5.27 -5.07
N GLY A 132 9.71 5.34 -4.79
CA GLY A 132 10.52 6.56 -4.79
C GLY A 132 10.44 7.36 -3.49
N LEU A 133 9.27 7.41 -2.85
CA LEU A 133 9.13 8.01 -1.52
C LEU A 133 9.30 7.00 -0.37
N GLY A 134 9.31 5.70 -0.66
CA GLY A 134 9.33 4.63 0.31
C GLY A 134 9.03 3.28 -0.33
N VAL A 135 8.94 2.23 0.49
CA VAL A 135 8.72 0.85 0.05
C VAL A 135 7.35 0.37 0.51
N ILE A 136 6.58 -0.15 -0.44
CA ILE A 136 5.31 -0.85 -0.18
C ILE A 136 5.43 -2.32 -0.53
N GLY A 137 4.57 -3.13 0.09
CA GLY A 137 4.39 -4.53 -0.29
C GLY A 137 3.30 -4.65 -1.34
N VAL A 138 3.39 -5.64 -2.20
CA VAL A 138 2.29 -6.05 -3.09
C VAL A 138 2.07 -7.54 -2.88
N ARG A 139 0.81 -7.93 -2.63
CA ARG A 139 0.39 -9.32 -2.54
C ARG A 139 -0.85 -9.48 -3.40
N THR A 140 -0.71 -10.16 -4.53
CA THR A 140 -1.82 -10.27 -5.48
C THR A 140 -1.91 -11.63 -6.13
N HIS A 141 -3.12 -11.93 -6.59
CA HIS A 141 -3.38 -13.00 -7.54
C HIS A 141 -3.75 -12.38 -8.88
N MET A 142 -3.23 -12.92 -9.97
CA MET A 142 -3.63 -12.56 -11.32
C MET A 142 -4.01 -13.80 -12.10
N THR A 143 -4.95 -13.66 -13.01
CA THR A 143 -5.29 -14.69 -13.99
C THR A 143 -5.19 -14.11 -15.39
N ALA A 144 -4.69 -14.90 -16.33
CA ALA A 144 -4.59 -14.53 -17.73
C ALA A 144 -4.62 -15.79 -18.60
N GLN A 145 -5.00 -15.67 -19.87
CA GLN A 145 -4.84 -16.78 -20.83
C GLN A 145 -3.37 -17.22 -20.91
N ARG A 146 -2.47 -16.24 -20.88
CA ARG A 146 -1.02 -16.40 -20.83
C ARG A 146 -0.43 -15.30 -19.95
N LEU A 147 0.15 -15.66 -18.81
CA LEU A 147 0.71 -14.69 -17.87
C LEU A 147 1.94 -13.98 -18.42
N ASP A 148 2.78 -14.70 -19.16
CA ASP A 148 3.97 -14.16 -19.81
C ASP A 148 3.62 -13.03 -20.78
N GLU A 149 2.59 -13.22 -21.60
CA GLU A 149 2.07 -12.18 -22.51
C GLU A 149 1.41 -11.03 -21.75
N ALA A 150 0.61 -11.32 -20.71
CA ALA A 150 -0.10 -10.30 -19.95
C ALA A 150 0.83 -9.39 -19.14
N LEU A 151 1.93 -9.95 -18.61
CA LEU A 151 2.96 -9.21 -17.90
C LEU A 151 3.99 -8.60 -18.86
N GLY A 152 4.21 -9.23 -20.02
CA GLY A 152 5.28 -8.89 -20.96
C GLY A 152 6.59 -9.63 -20.69
N GLN A 153 6.63 -10.52 -19.69
CA GLN A 153 7.77 -11.38 -19.37
C GLN A 153 7.34 -12.59 -18.50
N PRO A 154 8.12 -13.68 -18.45
CA PRO A 154 7.72 -14.90 -17.74
C PRO A 154 7.58 -14.74 -16.23
N GLN A 155 8.41 -13.91 -15.61
CA GLN A 155 8.46 -13.70 -14.18
C GLN A 155 9.02 -12.31 -13.86
N LEU A 156 8.51 -11.68 -12.80
CA LEU A 156 9.10 -10.45 -12.25
C LEU A 156 10.38 -10.76 -11.48
N ALA A 157 11.36 -9.89 -11.60
CA ALA A 157 12.64 -9.94 -10.91
C ALA A 157 12.95 -8.62 -10.20
N ALA A 158 13.89 -8.69 -9.25
CA ALA A 158 14.44 -7.49 -8.66
C ALA A 158 15.09 -6.62 -9.75
N GLY A 159 14.75 -5.34 -9.77
CA GLY A 159 15.21 -4.38 -10.75
C GLY A 159 14.17 -3.97 -11.78
N ASP A 160 13.10 -4.76 -11.95
CA ASP A 160 12.02 -4.47 -12.89
C ASP A 160 11.22 -3.23 -12.51
N TRP A 161 10.67 -2.56 -13.52
CA TRP A 161 9.84 -1.37 -13.33
C TRP A 161 8.40 -1.70 -13.69
N ILE A 162 7.50 -1.50 -12.74
CA ILE A 162 6.11 -1.93 -12.85
C ILE A 162 5.14 -0.85 -12.40
N ASP A 163 3.92 -0.92 -12.94
CA ASP A 163 2.74 -0.25 -12.44
C ASP A 163 1.82 -1.28 -11.78
N VAL A 164 1.33 -0.93 -10.59
CA VAL A 164 0.46 -1.71 -9.74
C VAL A 164 -0.82 -0.91 -9.53
N GLY A 165 -1.90 -1.35 -10.15
CA GLY A 165 -3.18 -0.65 -10.17
C GLY A 165 -4.32 -1.45 -9.54
N ARG A 166 -5.48 -0.79 -9.37
CA ARG A 166 -6.70 -1.37 -8.75
C ARG A 166 -6.43 -1.95 -7.36
N SER A 167 -5.51 -1.33 -6.64
CA SER A 167 -5.00 -1.86 -5.39
C SER A 167 -5.93 -1.53 -4.25
N ARG A 168 -6.28 -2.53 -3.46
CA ARG A 168 -6.82 -2.28 -2.13
C ARG A 168 -5.66 -2.18 -1.14
N ILE A 169 -5.69 -1.20 -0.24
CA ILE A 169 -4.63 -1.03 0.76
C ILE A 169 -4.96 -1.81 2.03
N ASP A 170 -3.99 -2.59 2.51
CA ASP A 170 -3.94 -3.13 3.87
C ASP A 170 -2.76 -2.52 4.63
N ILE A 171 -2.86 -2.47 5.96
CA ILE A 171 -1.82 -1.90 6.82
C ILE A 171 -1.37 -2.92 7.87
N LEU A 172 -0.06 -3.14 7.93
CA LEU A 172 0.55 -4.06 8.89
C LEU A 172 0.92 -3.35 10.20
N ALA A 173 1.33 -2.08 10.10
CA ALA A 173 1.64 -1.22 11.22
C ALA A 173 1.75 0.24 10.78
N PHE A 174 1.64 1.16 11.74
CA PHE A 174 2.16 2.51 11.64
C PHE A 174 3.22 2.69 12.73
N LEU A 175 4.41 3.13 12.33
CA LEU A 175 5.56 3.32 13.20
C LEU A 175 5.78 4.84 13.34
N PRO A 176 5.30 5.47 14.42
CA PRO A 176 5.47 6.90 14.58
C PRO A 176 6.95 7.23 14.73
N SER A 177 7.39 8.31 14.09
CA SER A 177 8.74 8.84 14.31
C SER A 177 8.90 9.17 15.80
N ALA A 178 10.09 8.91 16.33
CA ALA A 178 10.45 9.39 17.66
C ALA A 178 10.41 10.92 17.63
N GLY A 179 9.32 11.50 18.13
CA GLY A 179 9.19 12.95 18.23
C GLY A 179 10.19 13.47 19.24
N GLY A 180 11.07 14.37 18.81
CA GLY A 180 11.86 15.19 19.74
C GLY A 180 10.91 15.87 20.70
N GLN A 181 11.19 15.73 22.00
CA GLN A 181 10.67 16.62 23.01
C GLN A 181 11.04 18.04 22.57
N GLN A 182 10.07 18.81 22.06
CA GLN A 182 10.19 20.25 22.13
C GLN A 182 10.26 20.58 23.62
N GLY A 183 11.46 20.96 24.06
CA GLY A 183 11.69 21.41 25.42
C GLY A 183 10.69 22.52 25.73
N ALA A 184 9.77 22.23 26.62
CA ALA A 184 9.10 23.26 27.37
C ALA A 184 10.20 23.93 28.21
N SER A 185 10.80 24.98 27.66
CA SER A 185 11.56 25.95 28.42
C SER A 185 10.60 26.55 29.45
N ALA A 186 10.67 26.01 30.65
CA ALA A 186 10.07 26.58 31.83
C ALA A 186 10.63 27.99 32.00
N THR A 187 9.82 28.97 31.62
CA THR A 187 10.01 30.34 32.09
C THR A 187 9.28 30.40 33.42
N SER A 188 10.02 30.37 34.51
CA SER A 188 9.51 30.73 35.83
C SER A 188 10.05 32.11 36.21
N PRO A 189 9.23 32.95 36.88
CA PRO A 189 9.51 34.35 37.19
C PRO A 189 10.61 34.55 38.23
#